data_AF-A0A0D8BQW6-F1
#
_entry.id   AF-A0A0D8BQW6-F1
#
_cell.length_a   1.000
_cell.length_b   1.000
_cell.length_c   1.000
_cell.angle_alpha   90.00
_cell.angle_beta   90.00
_cell.angle_gamma   90.00
#
_symmetry.space_group_name_H-M   'P 1'
#
loop_
_entity.id
_entity.type
_entity.pdbx_description
1 polymer ?
#
loop_
_entity_poly.entity_id
_entity_poly.type
_entity_poly.pdbx_seq_one_letter_code
_entity_poly.pdbx_strand_id
1 'polypeptide(L)' 'MILVRCLRYKVQDGKYVFRKGDLYRATVSGDNVEVINHYGMTVRLSLREFNHYFIVVSQL' A
#
# COMPACT_ATOMS: atom_id res chain seq x y z
N MET A 1 -9.03 -6.41 -8.06
CA MET A 1 -7.89 -6.08 -7.15
C MET A 1 -7.10 -4.96 -7.81
N ILE A 2 -6.32 -4.14 -7.11
CA ILE A 2 -5.54 -3.06 -7.76
C ILE A 2 -4.03 -3.24 -7.55
N LEU A 3 -3.25 -2.88 -8.56
CA LEU A 3 -1.81 -2.78 -8.48
C LEU A 3 -1.43 -1.33 -8.21
N VAL A 4 -0.60 -1.10 -7.19
CA VAL A 4 -0.26 0.24 -6.73
C VAL A 4 1.26 0.38 -6.62
N ARG A 5 1.79 1.57 -6.94
CA ARG A 5 3.20 1.90 -6.78
C ARG A 5 3.39 2.80 -5.58
N CYS A 6 4.33 2.44 -4.72
CA CYS A 6 4.62 3.22 -3.54
C CYS A 6 5.54 4.41 -3.87
N LEU A 7 5.16 5.61 -3.43
CA LEU A 7 5.90 6.85 -3.65
C LEU A 7 6.79 7.25 -2.47
N ARG A 8 6.54 6.68 -1.28
CA ARG A 8 7.19 7.09 -0.01
C ARG A 8 7.51 5.87 0.86
N TYR A 9 8.58 5.94 1.64
CA TYR A 9 8.86 4.88 2.61
C TYR A 9 7.87 4.97 3.78
N LYS A 10 7.47 3.81 4.33
CA LYS A 10 6.83 3.70 5.65
C LYS A 10 7.61 2.70 6.47
N VAL A 11 8.04 3.12 7.66
CA VAL A 11 8.77 2.29 8.61
C VAL A 11 7.89 2.08 9.84
N GLN A 12 7.84 0.84 10.34
CA GLN A 12 7.15 0.46 11.57
C GLN A 12 8.03 -0.56 12.29
N ASP A 13 8.23 -0.37 13.60
CA ASP A 13 9.05 -1.25 14.44
C ASP A 13 10.46 -1.50 13.86
N GLY A 14 11.06 -0.45 13.30
CA GLY A 14 12.39 -0.51 12.66
C GLY A 14 12.44 -1.25 11.32
N LYS A 15 11.29 -1.68 10.77
CA LYS A 15 11.20 -2.41 9.50
C LYS A 15 10.45 -1.60 8.44
N TYR A 16 10.90 -1.71 7.18
CA TYR A 16 10.18 -1.14 6.04
C TYR A 16 8.87 -1.88 5.82
N VAL A 17 7.75 -1.20 6.06
CA VAL A 17 6.40 -1.67 5.73
C VAL A 17 6.11 -1.41 4.26
N PHE A 18 6.47 -0.23 3.77
CA PHE A 18 6.40 0.16 2.36
C PHE A 18 7.73 0.75 1.92
N ARG A 19 8.19 0.37 0.73
CA ARG A 19 9.43 0.85 0.14
C ARG A 19 9.10 1.67 -1.10
N LYS A 20 9.70 2.86 -1.21
CA LYS A 20 9.52 3.72 -2.37
C LYS A 20 9.95 3.00 -3.64
N GLY A 21 9.11 3.05 -4.67
CA GLY A 21 9.33 2.45 -5.98
C GLY A 21 8.68 1.07 -6.15
N ASP A 22 8.44 0.35 -5.05
CA ASP A 22 7.93 -1.02 -5.09
C ASP A 22 6.44 -1.06 -5.48
N LEU A 23 6.07 -2.19 -6.09
CA LEU A 23 4.68 -2.49 -6.47
C LEU A 23 4.03 -3.39 -5.42
N TYR A 24 2.79 -3.07 -5.09
CA TYR A 24 1.99 -3.78 -4.10
C TYR A 24 0.60 -4.09 -4.67
N ARG A 25 0.00 -5.17 -4.16
CA ARG A 25 -1.40 -5.50 -4.41
C ARG A 25 -2.25 -4.88 -3.31
N ALA A 26 -3.35 -4.26 -3.69
CA ALA A 26 -4.29 -3.68 -2.75
C ALA A 26 -5.75 -4.00 -3.09
N THR A 27 -6.59 -3.99 -2.07
CA THR A 27 -8.04 -4.11 -2.17
C THR A 27 -8.67 -2.91 -1.48
N VAL A 28 -9.68 -2.32 -2.13
CA VAL A 28 -10.43 -1.16 -1.58
C VAL A 28 -11.78 -1.65 -1.08
N SER A 29 -12.14 -1.29 0.14
CA SER A 29 -13.43 -1.61 0.76
C SER A 29 -13.93 -0.41 1.56
N GLY A 30 -14.91 0.30 1.00
CA GLY A 30 -15.36 1.59 1.52
C GLY A 30 -14.21 2.58 1.63
N ASP A 31 -14.04 3.17 2.82
CA ASP A 31 -12.97 4.14 3.10
C ASP A 31 -11.62 3.50 3.49
N ASN A 32 -11.52 2.17 3.43
CA ASN A 32 -10.31 1.43 3.78
C ASN A 32 -9.65 0.83 2.54
N VAL A 33 -8.33 0.79 2.56
CA VAL A 33 -7.50 0.11 1.58
C VAL A 33 -6.58 -0.86 2.30
N GLU A 34 -6.61 -2.12 1.89
CA GLU A 34 -5.78 -3.18 2.43
C GLU A 34 -4.67 -3.47 1.42
N VAL A 35 -3.42 -3.25 1.82
CA VAL A 35 -2.22 -3.43 0.98
C VAL A 35 -1.42 -4.62 1.49
N ILE A 36 -1.14 -5.59 0.63
CA ILE A 36 -0.29 -6.75 0.97
C ILE A 36 1.16 -6.40 0.67
N ASN A 37 2.02 -6.38 1.69
CA ASN A 37 3.44 -6.06 1.53
C ASN A 37 4.29 -7.27 1.13
N HIS A 38 5.59 -7.06 0.89
CA HIS A 38 6.53 -8.11 0.49
C HIS A 38 6.69 -9.27 1.50
N TYR A 39 6.33 -9.04 2.76
CA TYR A 39 6.39 -10.04 3.82
C TYR A 39 5.07 -10.81 3.95
N GLY A 40 4.11 -10.60 3.04
CA GLY A 40 2.78 -11.21 3.11
C GLY A 40 1.88 -10.60 4.18
N MET A 41 2.27 -9.48 4.79
CA MET A 41 1.46 -8.80 5.80
C MET A 41 0.46 -7.87 5.13
N THR A 42 -0.80 -7.94 5.57
CA THR A 42 -1.85 -7.00 5.15
C THR A 42 -1.81 -5.77 6.03
N VAL A 43 -1.63 -4.61 5.41
CA VAL A 43 -1.64 -3.30 6.06
C VAL A 43 -2.91 -2.58 5.67
N ARG A 44 -3.78 -2.31 6.65
CA ARG A 44 -4.99 -1.53 6.45
C ARG A 44 -4.67 -0.04 6.58
N LEU A 45 -5.11 0.73 5.60
CA LEU A 45 -4.93 2.17 5.51
C LEU A 45 -6.29 2.82 5.27
N SER A 46 -6.49 4.03 5.78
CA SER A 46 -7.56 4.89 5.27
C SER A 46 -7.29 5.31 3.81
N LEU A 47 -8.31 5.70 3.05
CA LEU A 47 -8.13 6.30 1.71
C LEU A 47 -7.16 7.49 1.72
N ARG A 48 -7.20 8.31 2.78
CA ARG A 48 -6.31 9.46 2.96
C ARG A 48 -4.85 9.04 3.09
N GLU A 49 -4.57 8.05 3.94
CA GLU A 49 -3.22 7.50 4.08
C GLU A 49 -2.77 6.81 2.79
N PHE A 50 -3.65 6.03 2.17
CA PHE A 50 -3.35 5.36 0.91
C PHE A 50 -2.88 6.36 -0.16
N ASN A 51 -3.62 7.45 -0.38
CA ASN A 51 -3.26 8.52 -1.32
C ASN A 51 -1.96 9.25 -0.93
N HIS A 52 -1.57 9.22 0.35
CA HIS A 52 -0.31 9.78 0.81
C HIS A 52 0.89 8.90 0.42
N TYR A 53 0.72 7.57 0.30
CA TYR A 53 1.82 6.64 0.04
C TYR A 53 1.83 6.06 -1.39
N PHE A 54 0.69 6.02 -2.09
CA PHE A 54 0.53 5.20 -3.29
C PHE A 54 -0.13 5.94 -4.45
N ILE A 55 0.18 5.46 -5.65
CA ILE A 55 -0.58 5.71 -6.87
C ILE A 55 -1.11 4.39 -7.44
N VAL A 56 -2.29 4.43 -8.02
CA VAL A 56 -2.86 3.30 -8.75
C VAL A 56 -2.14 3.18 -10.09
N VAL A 57 -1.65 1.99 -10.42
CA VAL A 57 -0.95 1.70 -11.69
C VAL A 57 -1.90 1.00 -12.66
N SER A 58 -2.66 0.01 -12.18
CA SER A 58 -3.66 -0.70 -12.98
C SER A 58 -4.70 -1.39 -12.09
N GLN A 59 -5.83 -1.72 -12.69
CA GLN A 59 -6.75 -2.72 -12.15
C GLN A 59 -6.31 -4.11 -12.65
N LEU A 60 -6.38 -5.11 -11.77
CA LEU A 60 -6.10 -6.52 -12.04
C LEU A 60 -7.36 -7.35 -11.83
#